data_AF-M2ADF0-F1
#
_entry.id   AF-M2ADF0-F1
#
_cell.length_a   1.000
_cell.length_b   1.000
_cell.length_c   1.000
_cell.angle_alpha   90.00
_cell.angle_beta   90.00
_cell.angle_gamma   90.00
#
_symmetry.space_group_name_H-M   'P 1'
#
loop_
_entity.id
_entity.type
_entity.pdbx_description
1 polymer ?
#
loop_
_entity_poly.entity_id
_entity_poly.type
_entity_poly.pdbx_seq_one_letter_code
_entity_poly.pdbx_strand_id
1 'polypeptide(L)'
;MIVIAIIIGLLGGNPQQFLQQAAQQPAPGGAGGQVELTPQEIEAGEFVSTVFADTEDVWTDLFSQAGREYKKPTLVLFKDQVNSG
;
A
#
# COMPACT_ATOMS: atom_id res chain seq x y z
N MET A 1 16.14 -14.73 1.66
CA MET A 1 17.54 -14.29 1.49
C MET A 1 18.48 -15.42 1.04
N ILE A 2 18.47 -16.60 1.67
CA ILE A 2 19.38 -17.72 1.32
C ILE A 2 19.15 -18.25 -0.11
N VAL A 3 17.90 -18.39 -0.55
CA VAL A 3 17.58 -18.91 -1.90
C VAL A 3 18.11 -17.99 -3.02
N ILE A 4 17.98 -16.67 -2.84
CA ILE A 4 18.48 -15.67 -3.79
C ILE A 4 20.01 -15.70 -3.86
N ALA A 5 20.68 -15.85 -2.72
CA ALA A 5 22.14 -15.95 -2.67
C ALA A 5 22.69 -17.17 -3.42
N ILE A 6 21.98 -18.32 -3.36
CA ILE A 6 22.35 -19.54 -4.08
C ILE A 6 22.23 -19.35 -5.59
N ILE A 7 21.16 -18.68 -6.06
CA ILE A 7 20.94 -18.40 -7.48
C ILE A 7 22.05 -17.49 -8.04
N ILE A 8 22.44 -16.44 -7.31
CA ILE A 8 23.51 -15.53 -7.71
C ILE A 8 24.87 -16.25 -7.76
N GLY A 9 25.14 -17.14 -6.80
CA GLY A 9 26.36 -17.95 -6.81
C GLY A 9 26.46 -18.91 -7.99
N LEU A 10 25.34 -19.49 -8.44
CA LEU A 10 25.29 -20.36 -9.62
C LEU A 10 25.44 -19.60 -10.94
N LEU A 11 25.10 -18.31 -10.96
CA LEU A 11 25.24 -17.41 -12.12
C LEU A 11 26.60 -16.68 -12.18
N GLY A 12 27.56 -17.08 -11.33
CA GLY A 12 28.91 -16.49 -11.30
C GLY A 12 28.99 -15.10 -10.64
N GLY A 13 27.92 -14.66 -9.98
CA GLY A 13 27.88 -13.41 -9.24
C GLY A 13 28.52 -13.54 -7.87
N ASN A 14 29.29 -12.52 -7.46
CA ASN A 14 29.92 -12.50 -6.15
C ASN A 14 28.87 -12.06 -5.10
N PRO A 15 28.46 -12.91 -4.15
CA PRO A 15 27.38 -12.58 -3.20
C PRO A 15 27.71 -11.37 -2.34
N GLN A 16 29.00 -11.05 -2.17
CA GLN A 16 29.46 -9.86 -1.44
C GLN A 16 29.10 -8.54 -2.16
N GLN A 17 29.08 -8.53 -3.50
CA GLN A 17 28.63 -7.37 -4.27
C GLN A 17 27.12 -7.19 -4.18
N PHE A 18 26.36 -8.30 -4.21
CA PHE A 18 24.91 -8.25 -4.01
C PHE A 18 24.56 -7.79 -2.59
N LEU A 19 25.33 -8.19 -1.56
CA LEU A 19 25.13 -7.72 -0.20
C LEU A 19 25.43 -6.23 -0.04
N GLN A 20 26.48 -5.71 -0.71
CA GLN A 20 26.78 -4.28 -0.75
C GLN A 20 25.70 -3.49 -1.50
N GLN A 21 25.16 -4.04 -2.60
CA GLN A 21 24.09 -3.43 -3.37
C GLN A 21 22.76 -3.44 -2.60
N ALA A 22 22.46 -4.52 -1.87
CA ALA A 22 21.31 -4.61 -0.97
C ALA A 22 21.45 -3.69 0.26
N ALA A 23 22.67 -3.47 0.75
CA ALA A 23 22.95 -2.52 1.83
C ALA A 23 22.90 -1.05 1.36
N GLN A 24 23.06 -0.79 0.06
CA GLN A 24 22.91 0.53 -0.57
C GLN A 24 21.51 0.79 -1.11
N GLN A 25 20.61 -0.18 -1.02
CA GLN A 25 19.22 0.05 -1.35
C GLN A 25 18.57 0.74 -0.14
N PRO A 26 18.25 2.04 -0.21
CA PRO A 26 17.43 2.64 0.83
C PRO A 26 16.16 1.78 0.89
N ALA A 27 15.92 1.17 2.05
CA ALA A 27 14.62 0.65 2.34
C ALA A 27 13.61 1.76 1.97
N PRO A 28 12.58 1.49 1.14
CA PRO A 28 11.49 2.44 1.03
C PRO A 28 11.00 2.64 2.45
N GLY A 29 11.34 3.80 3.01
CA GLY A 29 11.01 4.16 4.37
C GLY A 29 9.50 4.15 4.44
N GLY A 30 8.96 3.08 5.00
CA GLY A 30 7.64 3.11 5.60
C GLY A 30 7.71 4.14 6.72
N ALA A 31 7.44 5.40 6.38
CA ALA A 31 7.15 6.44 7.33
C ALA A 31 5.76 6.17 7.91
N GLY A 32 5.65 5.10 8.70
CA GLY A 32 4.50 4.83 9.56
C GLY A 32 4.60 5.64 10.85
N GLY A 33 4.88 6.93 10.75
CA GLY A 33 4.70 7.85 11.86
C GLY A 33 3.22 8.12 12.01
N GLN A 34 2.68 8.05 13.22
CA GLN A 34 1.32 8.49 13.51
C GLN A 34 1.25 10.00 13.20
N VAL A 35 0.65 10.35 12.07
CA VAL A 35 0.45 11.75 11.69
C VAL A 35 -0.71 12.27 12.52
N GLU A 36 -0.46 13.33 13.30
CA GLU A 36 -1.52 14.01 14.03
C GLU A 36 -2.42 14.77 13.03
N LEU A 37 -3.70 14.44 13.04
CA LEU A 37 -4.70 15.07 12.18
C LEU A 37 -5.23 16.35 12.84
N THR A 38 -5.37 17.40 12.04
CA THR A 38 -6.10 18.60 12.44
C THR A 38 -7.61 18.31 12.56
N PRO A 39 -8.38 19.09 13.35
CA PRO A 39 -9.82 18.90 13.44
C PRO A 39 -10.54 18.92 12.08
N GLN A 40 -10.09 19.77 11.15
CA GLN A 40 -10.64 19.88 9.80
C GLN A 40 -10.36 18.63 8.96
N GLU A 41 -9.19 18.01 9.12
CA GLU A 41 -8.83 16.76 8.42
C GLU A 41 -9.66 15.58 8.94
N ILE A 42 -9.97 15.57 10.24
CA ILE A 42 -10.85 14.56 10.85
C ILE A 42 -12.26 14.67 10.26
N GLU A 43 -12.85 15.88 10.26
CA GLU A 43 -14.19 16.11 9.73
C GLU A 43 -14.29 15.75 8.23
N ALA A 44 -13.28 16.13 7.43
CA ALA A 44 -13.21 15.75 6.03
C ALA A 44 -13.10 14.23 5.85
N GLY A 45 -12.29 13.57 6.70
CA GLY A 45 -12.14 12.12 6.69
C GLY A 45 -13.44 11.38 7.05
N GLU A 46 -14.19 11.88 8.04
CA GLU A 46 -15.50 11.34 8.41
C GLU A 46 -16.51 11.45 7.26
N PHE A 47 -16.59 12.63 6.64
CA PHE A 47 -17.47 12.84 5.48
C PHE A 47 -17.13 11.87 4.33
N VAL A 48 -15.84 11.74 3.98
CA VAL A 48 -15.41 10.82 2.92
C VAL A 48 -15.69 9.37 3.30
N SER A 49 -15.50 9.00 4.57
CA SER A 49 -15.79 7.65 5.08
C SER A 49 -17.27 7.29 4.92
N THR A 50 -18.18 8.22 5.23
CA THR A 50 -19.63 8.01 5.05
C THR A 50 -19.99 7.82 3.57
N VAL A 51 -19.54 8.72 2.69
CA VAL A 51 -19.83 8.61 1.25
C VAL A 51 -19.23 7.32 0.67
N PHE A 52 -18.04 6.92 1.16
CA PHE A 52 -17.39 5.69 0.76
C PHE A 52 -18.21 4.47 1.19
N ALA A 53 -18.69 4.43 2.44
CA ALA A 53 -19.55 3.35 2.93
C ALA A 53 -20.83 3.21 2.10
N ASP A 54 -21.53 4.32 1.84
CA ASP A 54 -22.74 4.32 0.98
C ASP A 54 -22.43 3.77 -0.42
N THR A 55 -21.25 4.11 -0.95
CA THR A 55 -20.80 3.62 -2.26
C THR A 55 -20.52 2.12 -2.23
N GLU A 56 -19.89 1.60 -1.16
CA GLU A 56 -19.63 0.17 -1.00
C GLU A 56 -20.93 -0.64 -0.93
N ASP A 57 -21.96 -0.13 -0.28
CA ASP A 57 -23.25 -0.81 -0.16
C ASP A 57 -23.92 -0.96 -1.53
N VAL A 58 -23.93 0.11 -2.33
CA VAL A 58 -24.43 0.07 -3.72
C VAL A 58 -23.68 -0.96 -4.56
N TRP A 59 -22.34 -0.99 -4.50
CA TRP A 59 -21.56 -1.95 -5.27
C TRP A 59 -21.74 -3.39 -4.79
N THR A 60 -21.87 -3.58 -3.48
CA THR A 60 -22.14 -4.89 -2.89
C THR A 60 -23.46 -5.45 -3.41
N ASP A 61 -24.51 -4.64 -3.44
CA ASP A 61 -25.82 -5.02 -3.96
C ASP A 61 -25.77 -5.36 -5.46
N LEU A 62 -25.12 -4.52 -6.28
CA LEU A 62 -25.00 -4.73 -7.72
C LEU A 62 -24.21 -6.01 -8.05
N PHE A 63 -23.13 -6.29 -7.32
CA PHE A 63 -22.36 -7.52 -7.51
C PHE A 63 -23.16 -8.75 -7.10
N SER A 64 -23.88 -8.68 -5.97
CA SER A 64 -24.75 -9.75 -5.49
C SER A 64 -25.83 -10.10 -6.53
N GLN A 65 -26.46 -9.08 -7.13
CA GLN A 65 -27.43 -9.26 -8.23
C GLN A 65 -26.81 -9.92 -9.47
N ALA A 66 -25.52 -9.67 -9.74
CA ALA A 66 -24.77 -10.30 -10.81
C ALA A 66 -24.23 -11.71 -10.45
N GLY A 67 -24.58 -12.25 -9.28
CA GLY A 67 -24.07 -13.54 -8.79
C GLY A 67 -22.57 -13.53 -8.50
N ARG A 68 -22.00 -12.35 -8.21
CA ARG A 68 -20.58 -12.15 -7.89
C ARG A 68 -20.44 -11.54 -6.49
N GLU A 69 -19.25 -11.67 -5.91
CA GLU A 69 -18.91 -11.05 -4.63
C GLU A 69 -18.09 -9.78 -4.88
N TYR A 70 -18.48 -8.67 -4.26
CA TYR A 70 -17.71 -7.43 -4.29
C TYR A 70 -16.58 -7.48 -3.26
N LYS A 71 -15.34 -7.23 -3.70
CA LYS A 71 -14.19 -7.11 -2.80
C LYS A 71 -14.06 -5.65 -2.36
N LYS A 72 -14.40 -5.39 -1.10
CA LYS A 72 -14.31 -4.07 -0.48
C LYS A 72 -12.86 -3.53 -0.52
N PRO A 73 -12.61 -2.35 -1.12
CA PRO A 73 -11.29 -1.75 -1.15
C PRO A 73 -10.95 -1.08 0.18
N THR A 74 -9.66 -0.83 0.42
CA THR A 74 -9.23 -0.04 1.59
C THR A 74 -9.22 1.44 1.24
N LEU A 75 -9.94 2.25 2.01
CA LEU A 75 -9.87 3.70 1.93
C LEU A 75 -8.53 4.20 2.51
N VAL A 76 -7.74 4.88 1.68
CA VAL A 76 -6.48 5.52 2.09
C VAL A 76 -6.59 7.01 1.76
N LEU A 77 -6.50 7.84 2.81
CA LEU A 77 -6.48 9.29 2.66
C LEU A 77 -5.03 9.77 2.65
N PHE A 78 -4.67 10.54 1.63
CA PHE A 78 -3.34 11.13 1.50
C PHE A 78 -3.33 12.58 1.96
N LYS A 79 -2.21 12.99 2.54
CA LYS A 79 -1.93 14.37 2.95
C LYS A 79 -0.74 14.89 2.14
N ASP A 80 -0.75 16.19 1.83
CA ASP A 80 0.26 16.89 1.03
C ASP A 80 0.33 16.40 -0.43
N GLN A 81 1.48 15.86 -0.85
CA GLN A 81 1.75 15.52 -2.24
C GLN A 81 2.12 14.05 -2.36
N VAL A 82 1.41 13.33 -3.22
CA VAL A 82 1.74 11.96 -3.61
C VAL A 82 2.59 11.96 -4.87
N ASN A 83 3.70 11.23 -4.85
CA ASN A 83 4.48 10.92 -6.05
C ASN A 83 4.05 9.55 -6.56
N SER A 84 3.35 9.53 -7.69
CA SER A 84 2.94 8.32 -8.40
C SER A 84 3.78 8.18 -9.66
N GLY A 85 4.96 7.58 -9.53
CA GLY A 85 5.91 7.33 -10.62
C GLY A 85 6.22 5.85 -10.78
#